data_AF-A0A5M8NUE3-F1
#
_entry.id   AF-A0A5M8NUE3-F1
#
_cell.length_a   1.000
_cell.length_b   1.000
_cell.length_c   1.000
_cell.angle_alpha   90.00
_cell.angle_beta   90.00
_cell.angle_gamma   90.00
#
_symmetry.space_group_name_H-M   'P 1'
#
loop_
_entity.id
_entity.type
_entity.pdbx_description
1 polymer ?
#
loop_
_entity_poly.entity_id
_entity_poly.type
_entity_poly.pdbx_seq_one_letter_code
_entity_poly.pdbx_strand_id
1 'polypeptide(L)'
;MIRKTVKLTMIAALLLLVQFTGMLSAKSVVTPIRISTQQRIPSDLDQGAFVIANTIESWIPTQTAIIICDMWDKHWCPDATSRVAEIAPVMNEVLTIARDKGVKIVHAPSDC
;
A
#
# COMPACT_ATOMS: atom_id res chain seq x y z
N MET A 1 -24.16 55.97 -16.21
CA MET A 1 -24.56 54.57 -15.91
C MET A 1 -23.58 53.53 -16.46
N ILE A 2 -23.19 53.59 -17.74
CA ILE A 2 -22.33 52.61 -18.45
C ILE A 2 -21.00 52.27 -17.73
N ARG A 3 -20.32 53.27 -17.16
CA ARG A 3 -19.01 53.10 -16.49
C ARG A 3 -19.06 52.27 -15.20
N LYS A 4 -20.22 52.22 -14.53
CA LYS A 4 -20.43 51.40 -13.32
C LYS A 4 -20.73 49.94 -13.68
N THR A 5 -21.50 49.72 -14.76
CA THR A 5 -21.81 48.40 -15.29
C THR A 5 -20.56 47.69 -15.80
N VAL A 6 -19.66 48.39 -16.51
CA VAL A 6 -18.39 47.82 -17.01
C VAL A 6 -17.42 47.46 -15.88
N LYS A 7 -17.34 48.26 -14.82
CA LYS A 7 -16.51 47.92 -13.64
C LYS A 7 -17.06 46.71 -12.88
N LEU A 8 -18.39 46.60 -12.76
CA LEU A 8 -19.03 45.50 -12.05
C LEU A 8 -18.89 44.17 -12.80
N THR A 9 -19.00 44.19 -14.15
CA THR A 9 -18.76 43.01 -14.98
C THR A 9 -17.29 42.59 -14.99
N MET A 10 -16.32 43.53 -15.00
CA MET A 10 -14.90 43.19 -14.86
C MET A 10 -14.57 42.52 -13.52
N ILE A 11 -15.14 43.01 -12.42
CA ILE A 11 -14.92 42.42 -11.08
C ILE A 11 -15.53 41.02 -10.99
N ALA A 12 -16.74 40.84 -11.53
CA ALA A 12 -17.39 39.52 -11.59
C ALA A 12 -16.59 38.53 -12.45
N ALA A 13 -16.07 38.95 -13.60
CA ALA A 13 -15.22 38.13 -14.46
C ALA A 13 -13.90 37.76 -13.78
N LEU A 14 -13.30 38.69 -13.02
CA LEU A 14 -12.07 38.44 -12.26
C LEU A 14 -12.32 37.45 -11.10
N LEU A 15 -13.45 37.56 -10.40
CA LEU A 15 -13.84 36.63 -9.34
C LEU A 15 -14.12 35.22 -9.88
N LEU A 16 -14.75 35.11 -11.05
CA LEU A 16 -14.96 33.83 -11.76
C LEU A 16 -13.63 33.18 -12.19
N LEU A 17 -12.65 33.99 -12.61
CA LEU A 17 -11.33 33.49 -12.99
C LEU A 17 -10.54 32.95 -11.77
N VAL A 18 -10.67 33.59 -10.61
CA VAL A 18 -10.04 33.16 -9.34
C VAL A 18 -10.66 31.88 -8.80
N GLN A 19 -11.97 31.65 -9.02
CA GLN A 19 -12.62 30.39 -8.67
C GLN A 19 -12.15 29.24 -9.58
N PHE A 20 -11.82 29.53 -10.85
CA PHE A 20 -11.38 28.53 -11.82
C PHE A 20 -9.92 28.07 -11.59
N THR A 21 -9.05 28.93 -11.07
CA THR A 21 -7.67 28.55 -10.73
C THR A 21 -7.56 27.64 -9.50
N GLY A 22 -8.58 27.61 -8.62
CA GLY A 22 -8.62 26.74 -7.44
C GLY A 22 -8.86 25.26 -7.73
N MET A 23 -9.16 24.87 -8.97
CA MET A 23 -9.53 23.50 -9.35
C MET A 23 -8.36 22.62 -9.84
N LEU A 24 -7.10 23.09 -9.80
CA LEU A 24 -5.95 22.21 -10.04
C LEU A 24 -5.75 21.28 -8.83
N SER A 25 -6.50 20.17 -8.81
CA SER A 25 -6.21 19.05 -7.93
C SER A 25 -4.82 18.52 -8.29
N ALA A 26 -3.85 18.69 -7.39
CA ALA A 26 -2.56 18.03 -7.52
C ALA A 26 -2.80 16.52 -7.64
N LYS A 27 -2.39 15.91 -8.75
CA LYS A 27 -2.37 14.45 -8.84
C LYS A 27 -1.35 13.96 -7.81
N SER A 28 -1.82 13.25 -6.79
CA SER A 28 -0.96 12.54 -5.85
C SER A 28 -0.06 11.59 -6.65
N VAL A 29 1.24 11.85 -6.66
CA VAL A 29 2.22 10.93 -7.24
C VAL A 29 2.31 9.75 -6.27
N VAL A 30 1.70 8.63 -6.65
CA VAL A 30 1.78 7.40 -5.85
C VAL A 30 3.12 6.74 -6.14
N THR A 31 4.02 6.71 -5.16
CA THR A 31 5.30 6.01 -5.27
C THR A 31 5.06 4.51 -5.04
N PRO A 32 5.31 3.64 -6.03
CA PRO A 32 5.14 2.20 -5.85
C PRO A 32 6.18 1.62 -4.88
N ILE A 33 5.80 0.55 -4.20
CA ILE A 33 6.72 -0.28 -3.42
C ILE A 33 7.35 -1.34 -4.32
N ARG A 34 8.66 -1.54 -4.16
CA ARG A 34 9.42 -2.57 -4.86
C ARG A 34 9.51 -3.80 -3.96
N ILE A 35 8.92 -4.91 -4.40
CA ILE A 35 8.87 -6.15 -3.63
C ILE A 35 9.66 -7.21 -4.37
N SER A 36 10.58 -7.87 -3.66
CA SER A 36 11.28 -9.04 -4.17
C SER A 36 10.44 -10.28 -3.92
N THR A 37 9.91 -10.87 -4.99
CA THR A 37 9.15 -12.12 -4.94
C THR A 37 10.04 -13.30 -5.31
N GLN A 38 9.67 -14.47 -4.80
CA GLN A 38 10.32 -15.74 -5.12
C GLN A 38 9.25 -16.73 -5.56
N GLN A 39 9.50 -17.42 -6.67
CA GLN A 39 8.60 -18.42 -7.23
C GLN A 39 9.36 -19.71 -7.54
N ARG A 40 8.69 -20.84 -7.33
CA ARG A 40 9.12 -22.15 -7.85
C ARG A 40 8.55 -22.34 -9.25
N ILE A 41 9.41 -22.49 -10.24
CA ILE A 41 9.02 -22.69 -11.65
C ILE A 41 9.40 -24.12 -12.05
N PRO A 42 8.51 -24.89 -12.70
CA PRO A 42 8.84 -26.23 -13.20
C PRO A 42 10.10 -26.21 -14.06
N SER A 43 10.91 -27.25 -13.97
CA SER A 43 12.16 -27.40 -14.70
C SER A 43 12.17 -28.69 -15.50
N ASP A 44 12.73 -28.63 -16.70
CA ASP A 44 12.92 -29.79 -17.58
C ASP A 44 14.17 -30.62 -17.22
N LEU A 45 14.89 -30.26 -16.15
CA LEU A 45 16.11 -30.96 -15.74
C LEU A 45 15.83 -32.39 -15.26
N ASP A 46 14.72 -32.61 -14.54
CA ASP A 46 14.27 -33.92 -14.04
C ASP A 46 12.74 -33.91 -13.80
N GLN A 47 12.12 -35.09 -13.72
CA GLN A 47 10.70 -35.22 -13.44
C GLN A 47 10.36 -34.66 -12.04
N GLY A 48 9.55 -33.60 -12.00
CA GLY A 48 9.18 -32.92 -10.75
C GLY A 48 10.22 -31.93 -10.23
N ALA A 49 11.26 -31.62 -11.02
CA ALA A 49 12.22 -30.58 -10.67
C ALA A 49 11.61 -29.18 -10.76
N PHE A 50 12.12 -28.28 -9.91
CA PHE A 50 11.79 -26.86 -9.94
C PHE A 50 13.07 -26.03 -9.86
N VAL A 51 13.07 -24.89 -10.53
CA VAL A 51 14.05 -23.83 -10.32
C VAL A 51 13.42 -22.70 -9.50
N ILE A 52 14.26 -22.02 -8.72
CA ILE A 52 13.86 -20.84 -7.97
C ILE A 52 14.09 -19.61 -8.86
N ALA A 53 13.02 -18.87 -9.11
CA ALA A 53 13.09 -17.59 -9.80
C ALA A 53 12.78 -16.45 -8.83
N ASN A 54 13.58 -15.39 -8.91
CA ASN A 54 13.35 -14.15 -8.17
C ASN A 54 12.95 -13.03 -9.12
N THR A 55 11.97 -12.22 -8.73
CA THR A 55 11.49 -11.09 -9.54
C THR A 55 11.27 -9.88 -8.64
N ILE A 56 11.54 -8.67 -9.16
CA ILE A 56 11.22 -7.43 -8.45
C ILE A 56 9.94 -6.83 -9.02
N GLU A 57 8.87 -6.93 -8.25
CA GLU A 57 7.56 -6.40 -8.60
C GLU A 57 7.38 -4.96 -8.10
N SER A 58 6.41 -4.27 -8.67
CA SER A 58 6.05 -2.89 -8.32
C SER A 58 4.59 -2.85 -7.92
N TRP A 59 4.30 -2.70 -6.63
CA TRP A 59 2.92 -2.66 -6.13
C TRP A 59 2.52 -1.25 -5.71
N ILE A 60 1.26 -0.89 -5.94
CA ILE A 60 0.70 0.40 -5.52
C ILE A 60 0.24 0.27 -4.06
N PRO A 61 0.78 1.04 -3.09
CA PRO A 61 0.47 0.82 -1.68
C PRO A 61 -1.01 0.90 -1.34
N THR A 62 -1.73 1.86 -1.92
CA THR A 62 -3.17 2.06 -1.70
C THR A 62 -4.05 0.97 -2.30
N GLN A 63 -3.47 0.10 -3.14
CA GLN A 63 -4.11 -1.09 -3.72
C GLN A 63 -3.54 -2.39 -3.14
N THR A 64 -2.71 -2.30 -2.10
CA THR A 64 -2.04 -3.45 -1.48
C THR A 64 -2.48 -3.60 -0.03
N ALA A 65 -2.65 -4.85 0.40
CA ALA A 65 -2.87 -5.19 1.80
C ALA A 65 -1.96 -6.34 2.25
N ILE A 66 -1.55 -6.31 3.51
CA ILE A 66 -0.93 -7.44 4.21
C ILE A 66 -1.93 -7.98 5.21
N ILE A 67 -2.24 -9.27 5.12
CA ILE A 67 -3.10 -9.99 6.06
C ILE A 67 -2.20 -10.79 7.01
N ILE A 68 -2.36 -10.55 8.31
CA ILE A 68 -1.65 -11.25 9.37
C ILE A 68 -2.62 -12.29 9.95
N CYS A 69 -2.41 -13.55 9.60
CA CYS A 69 -3.24 -14.67 10.04
C CYS A 69 -2.61 -15.33 11.26
N ASP A 70 -3.41 -15.63 12.29
CA ASP A 70 -3.04 -16.47 13.44
C ASP A 70 -1.70 -16.13 14.11
N MET A 71 -1.42 -14.84 14.27
CA MET A 71 -0.23 -14.38 14.98
C MET A 71 -0.56 -14.04 16.44
N TRP A 72 -0.74 -15.09 17.24
CA TRP A 72 -1.05 -14.95 18.67
C TRP A 72 0.24 -14.94 19.51
N ASP A 73 0.26 -14.14 20.57
CA ASP A 73 1.33 -14.16 21.57
C ASP A 73 1.38 -15.49 22.34
N LYS A 74 0.23 -16.19 22.43
CA LYS A 74 0.11 -17.52 22.99
C LYS A 74 -0.78 -18.41 22.11
N HIS A 75 -0.26 -19.59 21.80
CA HIS A 75 -0.99 -20.67 21.15
C HIS A 75 -1.24 -21.83 22.12
N TRP A 76 -2.23 -22.68 21.82
CA TRP A 76 -2.43 -23.95 22.52
C TRP A 76 -1.18 -24.83 22.51
N CYS A 77 -0.47 -24.82 21.37
CA CYS A 77 0.80 -25.53 21.22
C CYS A 77 1.97 -24.64 21.69
N PRO A 78 2.79 -25.11 22.66
CA PRO A 78 3.98 -24.38 23.11
C PRO A 78 4.98 -24.10 21.98
N ASP A 79 5.17 -25.06 21.06
CA ASP A 79 6.09 -24.90 19.93
C ASP A 79 5.60 -23.85 18.94
N ALA A 80 4.29 -23.74 18.73
CA ALA A 80 3.72 -22.67 17.91
C ALA A 80 3.95 -21.30 18.57
N THR A 81 3.77 -21.21 19.89
CA THR A 81 4.09 -20.00 20.66
C THR A 81 5.56 -19.61 20.48
N SER A 82 6.49 -20.56 20.62
CA SER A 82 7.94 -20.30 20.44
C SER A 82 8.27 -19.81 19.04
N ARG A 83 7.75 -20.47 17.99
CA ARG A 83 8.01 -20.08 16.60
C ARG A 83 7.44 -18.70 16.27
N VAL A 84 6.26 -18.37 16.78
CA VAL A 84 5.66 -17.04 16.58
C VAL A 84 6.47 -15.97 17.30
N ALA A 85 6.92 -16.23 18.52
CA ALA A 85 7.76 -15.29 19.27
C ALA A 85 9.07 -14.95 18.53
N GLU A 86 9.65 -15.89 17.79
CA GLU A 86 10.85 -15.65 16.96
C GLU A 86 10.54 -14.82 15.70
N ILE A 87 9.39 -15.04 15.06
CA ILE A 87 9.02 -14.38 13.80
C ILE A 87 8.46 -12.97 14.04
N ALA A 88 7.77 -12.75 15.17
CA ALA A 88 7.04 -11.51 15.44
C ALA A 88 7.89 -10.23 15.34
N PRO A 89 9.14 -10.15 15.85
CA PRO A 89 9.95 -8.94 15.75
C PRO A 89 10.25 -8.54 14.30
N VAL A 90 10.70 -9.48 13.48
CA VAL A 90 11.03 -9.24 12.05
C VAL A 90 9.76 -8.89 11.27
N MET A 91 8.65 -9.58 11.55
CA MET A 91 7.37 -9.24 10.94
C MET A 91 6.93 -7.82 11.31
N ASN A 92 7.10 -7.41 12.58
CA ASN A 92 6.73 -6.07 13.02
C ASN A 92 7.52 -4.97 12.29
N GLU A 93 8.81 -5.19 12.00
CA GLU A 93 9.60 -4.28 11.18
C GLU A 93 9.01 -4.13 9.77
N VAL A 94 8.70 -5.25 9.11
CA VAL A 94 8.08 -5.25 7.77
C VAL A 94 6.74 -4.53 7.77
N LEU A 95 5.88 -4.83 8.75
CA LEU A 95 4.55 -4.24 8.88
C LEU A 95 4.62 -2.73 9.16
N THR A 96 5.60 -2.29 9.94
CA THR A 96 5.85 -0.86 10.21
C THR A 96 6.23 -0.15 8.92
N ILE A 97 7.23 -0.66 8.19
CA ILE A 97 7.66 -0.09 6.91
C ILE A 97 6.52 -0.08 5.89
N ALA A 98 5.73 -1.15 5.81
CA ALA A 98 4.60 -1.22 4.88
C ALA A 98 3.50 -0.21 5.25
N ARG A 99 3.17 -0.10 6.54
CA ARG A 99 2.18 0.86 7.05
C ARG A 99 2.60 2.30 6.78
N ASP A 100 3.87 2.64 7.00
CA ASP A 100 4.43 3.98 6.72
C ASP A 100 4.34 4.35 5.23
N LYS A 101 4.33 3.35 4.35
CA LYS A 101 4.17 3.52 2.90
C LYS A 101 2.71 3.55 2.44
N GLY A 102 1.75 3.39 3.36
CA GLY A 102 0.32 3.45 3.07
C GLY A 102 -0.31 2.10 2.70
N VAL A 103 0.37 0.98 2.97
CA VAL A 103 -0.21 -0.37 2.80
C VAL A 103 -1.23 -0.65 3.89
N LYS A 104 -2.37 -1.26 3.52
CA LYS A 104 -3.39 -1.67 4.49
C LYS A 104 -2.91 -2.90 5.27
N ILE A 105 -2.89 -2.81 6.60
CA ILE A 105 -2.63 -3.97 7.46
C ILE A 105 -3.95 -4.52 7.99
N VAL A 106 -4.20 -5.80 7.78
CA VAL A 106 -5.39 -6.53 8.23
C VAL A 106 -4.95 -7.59 9.22
N HIS A 107 -5.42 -7.49 10.46
CA HIS A 107 -5.27 -8.55 11.44
C HIS A 107 -6.44 -9.51 11.30
N ALA A 108 -6.14 -10.79 11.08
CA ALA A 108 -7.11 -11.87 10.93
C ALA A 108 -6.86 -12.97 11.98
N PRO A 109 -7.11 -12.67 13.26
CA PRO A 109 -7.06 -13.70 14.29
C PRO A 109 -8.16 -14.74 14.07
N SER A 110 -7.86 -16.03 14.22
CA SER A 110 -8.89 -17.04 14.49
C SER A 110 -9.07 -17.22 16.00
N ASP A 111 -10.33 -17.31 16.45
CA ASP A 111 -10.65 -17.73 17.81
C ASP A 111 -10.52 -19.27 17.92
N CYS A 112 -10.01 -19.73 19.06
CA CYS A 112 -10.03 -21.13 19.49
C CYS A 112 -10.80 -21.29 20.80
#